data_AF-A0A6L9QHI8-F1
#
_entry.id   AF-A0A6L9QHI8-F1
#
_cell.length_a   1.000
_cell.length_b   1.000
_cell.length_c   1.000
_cell.angle_alpha   90.00
_cell.angle_beta   90.00
_cell.angle_gamma   90.00
#
_symmetry.space_group_name_H-M   'P 1'
#
loop_
_entity.id
_entity.type
_entity.pdbx_description
1 polymer ?
#
loop_
_entity_poly.entity_id
_entity_poly.type
_entity_poly.pdbx_seq_one_letter_code
_entity_poly.pdbx_strand_id
1 'polypeptide(L)'
;MSVPEHESPAVESYVRLKALGMHLRAHGFTIQDIAGGLVVRNMTSTARSCCGARGVSGDTILCRPYPEDGGRYWFFTSWNQPIAESDRITDALVMIKSYLGAPG
;
A
#
# COMPACT_ATOMS: atom_id res chain seq x y z
N MET A 1 35.63 10.05 0.84
CA MET A 1 34.28 10.60 0.60
C MET A 1 33.29 9.55 1.07
N SER A 2 32.70 9.75 2.25
CA SER A 2 31.74 8.82 2.84
C SER A 2 30.48 8.86 1.98
N VAL A 3 30.19 7.77 1.27
CA VAL A 3 28.85 7.57 0.72
C VAL A 3 27.89 7.67 1.91
N PRO A 4 26.85 8.52 1.87
CA PRO A 4 25.85 8.49 2.93
C PRO A 4 25.32 7.07 2.93
N GLU A 5 25.25 6.48 4.12
CA GLU A 5 24.70 5.15 4.34
C GLU A 5 23.23 5.22 3.92
N HIS A 6 22.96 5.04 2.62
CA HIS A 6 21.63 4.86 2.09
C HIS A 6 21.08 3.70 2.89
N GLU A 7 20.18 4.01 3.84
CA GLU A 7 19.39 3.04 4.57
C GLU A 7 19.01 1.94 3.58
N SER A 8 19.32 0.67 3.92
CA SER A 8 19.18 -0.43 2.96
C SER A 8 17.82 -0.33 2.25
N PRO A 9 17.70 -0.64 0.95
CA PRO A 9 16.45 -0.41 0.19
C PRO A 9 15.21 -1.06 0.85
N ALA A 10 15.42 -2.10 1.65
CA ALA A 10 14.41 -2.70 2.51
C ALA A 10 13.89 -1.76 3.62
N VAL A 11 14.77 -0.99 4.26
CA VAL A 11 14.43 0.03 5.28
C VAL A 11 13.66 1.19 4.63
N GLU A 12 14.13 1.70 3.50
CA GLU A 12 13.44 2.75 2.75
C GLU A 12 12.03 2.34 2.32
N SER A 13 11.89 1.11 1.85
CA SER A 13 10.58 0.53 1.50
C SER A 13 9.69 0.39 2.73
N TYR A 14 10.27 -0.07 3.85
CA TYR A 14 9.55 -0.22 5.12
C TYR A 14 9.02 1.11 5.64
N VAL A 15 9.85 2.16 5.71
CA VAL A 15 9.45 3.50 6.19
C VAL A 15 8.28 4.06 5.39
N ARG A 16 8.33 3.92 4.05
CA ARG A 16 7.25 4.38 3.15
C ARG A 16 5.97 3.58 3.33
N LEU A 17 6.07 2.25 3.47
CA LEU A 17 4.91 1.40 3.78
C LEU A 17 4.29 1.76 5.14
N LYS A 18 5.11 2.08 6.16
CA LYS A 18 4.62 2.53 7.47
C LYS A 18 3.88 3.87 7.36
N ALA A 19 4.40 4.82 6.58
CA ALA A 19 3.72 6.09 6.33
C ALA A 19 2.36 5.87 5.67
N LEU A 20 2.29 5.07 4.59
CA LEU A 20 1.04 4.73 3.94
C LEU A 20 0.06 4.01 4.89
N GLY A 21 0.57 3.05 5.67
CA GLY A 21 -0.22 2.30 6.64
C GLY A 21 -0.85 3.18 7.72
N MET A 22 -0.16 4.21 8.20
CA MET A 22 -0.77 5.17 9.14
C MET A 22 -1.98 5.90 8.54
N HIS A 23 -1.87 6.32 7.29
CA HIS A 23 -2.97 7.01 6.59
C HIS A 23 -4.14 6.04 6.35
N LEU A 24 -3.88 4.83 5.86
CA LEU A 24 -4.93 3.83 5.66
C LEU A 24 -5.66 3.48 6.96
N ARG A 25 -4.95 3.36 8.09
CA ARG A 25 -5.58 3.14 9.41
C ARG A 25 -6.49 4.30 9.81
N ALA A 26 -6.06 5.54 9.58
CA ALA A 26 -6.88 6.72 9.86
C ALA A 26 -8.18 6.73 9.02
N HIS A 27 -8.16 6.11 7.84
CA HIS A 27 -9.32 5.95 6.96
C HIS A 27 -10.09 4.63 7.15
N GLY A 28 -9.88 3.93 8.27
CA GLY A 28 -10.70 2.77 8.67
C GLY A 28 -10.28 1.42 8.08
N PHE A 29 -9.11 1.34 7.44
CA PHE A 29 -8.56 0.06 7.00
C PHE A 29 -7.87 -0.68 8.15
N THR A 30 -7.97 -2.00 8.12
CA THR A 30 -7.13 -2.87 8.95
C THR A 30 -5.83 -3.13 8.22
N ILE A 31 -4.71 -2.96 8.93
CA ILE A 31 -3.36 -3.06 8.37
C ILE A 31 -2.55 -4.08 9.14
N GLN A 32 -1.79 -4.90 8.41
CA GLN A 32 -0.81 -5.82 8.97
C GLN A 32 0.52 -5.67 8.22
N ASP A 33 1.58 -5.34 8.97
CA ASP A 33 2.94 -5.32 8.43
C ASP A 33 3.44 -6.76 8.21
N ILE A 34 4.00 -7.04 7.04
CA ILE A 34 4.69 -8.30 6.73
C ILE A 34 6.11 -8.01 6.22
N ALA A 35 6.94 -9.05 6.12
CA ALA A 35 8.28 -8.89 5.54
C ALA A 35 8.19 -8.37 4.09
N GLY A 36 8.57 -7.12 3.87
CA GLY A 36 8.61 -6.49 2.54
C GLY A 36 7.27 -5.98 2.00
N GLY A 37 6.21 -5.92 2.80
CA GLY A 37 4.89 -5.48 2.34
C GLY A 37 3.93 -5.09 3.44
N LEU A 38 2.78 -4.55 3.02
CA LEU A 38 1.71 -4.08 3.89
C LEU A 38 0.39 -4.71 3.47
N VAL A 39 -0.16 -5.60 4.29
CA VAL A 39 -1.48 -6.18 4.04
C VAL A 39 -2.54 -5.17 4.46
N VAL A 40 -3.41 -4.80 3.52
CA VAL A 40 -4.49 -3.82 3.67
C VAL A 40 -5.82 -4.53 3.52
N ARG A 41 -6.72 -4.37 4.49
CA ARG A 41 -8.04 -5.02 4.48
C ARG A 41 -9.14 -4.01 4.78
N ASN A 42 -10.14 -3.99 3.93
CA ASN A 42 -11.39 -3.30 4.16
C ASN A 42 -12.39 -4.24 4.85
N MET A 43 -12.53 -4.09 6.16
CA MET A 43 -13.50 -4.83 6.98
C MET A 43 -14.91 -4.23 6.92
N THR A 44 -15.05 -3.02 6.35
CA THR A 44 -16.32 -2.31 6.20
C THR A 44 -17.00 -2.59 4.87
N SER A 45 -16.31 -3.25 3.94
CA SER A 45 -16.83 -3.58 2.61
C SER A 45 -18.13 -4.37 2.74
N THR A 46 -19.22 -3.73 2.32
CA THR A 46 -20.56 -4.35 2.26
C THR A 46 -20.77 -5.12 0.97
N ALA A 47 -19.73 -5.23 0.13
CA ALA A 47 -19.75 -6.07 -1.06
C ALA A 47 -20.14 -7.49 -0.63
N ARG A 48 -21.29 -7.96 -1.11
CA ARG A 48 -21.68 -9.36 -0.98
C ARG A 48 -20.58 -10.17 -1.66
N SER A 49 -19.83 -10.96 -0.89
CA SER A 49 -19.14 -12.10 -1.50
C SER A 49 -20.23 -12.94 -2.16
N CYS A 50 -19.96 -13.44 -3.37
CA CYS A 50 -20.85 -14.38 -4.05
C CYS A 50 -21.26 -15.59 -3.16
N CYS A 51 -20.52 -15.85 -2.08
CA CYS A 51 -20.74 -16.94 -1.13
C CYS A 51 -20.97 -16.45 0.32
N GLY A 52 -21.99 -15.62 0.56
CA GLY A 52 -22.67 -15.48 1.87
C GLY A 52 -21.93 -14.82 3.04
N ALA A 53 -20.60 -14.72 3.04
CA ALA A 53 -19.84 -13.95 4.02
C ALA A 53 -19.67 -12.49 3.55
N ARG A 54 -19.66 -11.52 4.48
CA ARG A 54 -19.19 -10.15 4.19
C ARG A 54 -17.82 -10.25 3.51
N GLY A 55 -17.71 -9.78 2.28
CA GLY A 55 -16.46 -9.88 1.53
C GLY A 55 -15.44 -8.94 2.13
N VAL A 56 -14.47 -9.49 2.85
CA VAL A 56 -13.29 -8.73 3.27
C VAL A 56 -12.45 -8.50 2.02
N SER A 57 -12.57 -7.33 1.40
CA SER A 57 -11.68 -6.91 0.31
C SER A 57 -10.30 -6.61 0.91
N GLY A 58 -9.23 -7.12 0.32
CA GLY A 58 -7.88 -6.82 0.79
C GLY A 58 -6.83 -7.06 -0.28
N ASP A 59 -5.67 -6.44 -0.08
CA ASP A 59 -4.51 -6.51 -0.97
C ASP A 59 -3.22 -6.36 -0.17
N THR A 60 -2.11 -6.83 -0.73
CA THR A 60 -0.77 -6.65 -0.16
C THR A 60 -0.05 -5.58 -0.97
N ILE A 61 0.21 -4.44 -0.34
CA ILE A 61 0.90 -3.32 -0.94
C ILE A 61 2.40 -3.51 -0.78
N LEU A 62 3.13 -3.38 -1.89
CA LEU A 62 4.59 -3.43 -1.93
C LEU A 62 5.12 -2.02 -2.19
N CYS A 63 6.32 -1.72 -1.70
CA CYS A 63 7.03 -0.48 -2.02
C CYS A 63 8.39 -0.85 -2.58
N ARG A 64 8.72 -0.34 -3.77
CA ARG A 64 10.01 -0.61 -4.43
C ARG A 64 10.34 0.45 -5.49
N PRO A 65 11.61 0.58 -5.90
CA PRO A 65 12.00 1.40 -7.04
C PRO A 65 11.26 0.96 -8.31
N TYR A 66 10.76 1.92 -9.07
CA TYR A 66 10.11 1.70 -10.36
C TYR A 66 11.06 2.07 -11.50
N PRO A 67 11.63 1.10 -12.24
CA PRO A 67 12.62 1.38 -13.27
C PRO A 67 12.10 2.27 -14.41
N GLU A 68 10.80 2.18 -14.72
CA GLU A 68 10.18 2.96 -15.80
C GLU A 68 10.00 4.45 -15.43
N ASP A 69 10.05 4.78 -14.13
CA ASP A 69 9.97 6.15 -13.61
C ASP A 69 11.29 6.57 -12.93
N GLY A 70 12.42 6.28 -13.59
CA GLY A 70 13.74 6.74 -13.15
C GLY A 70 14.22 6.15 -11.81
N GLY A 71 13.66 5.00 -11.39
CA GLY A 71 14.02 4.36 -10.13
C GLY A 71 13.40 5.00 -8.90
N ARG A 72 12.42 5.90 -9.06
CA ARG A 72 11.67 6.48 -7.94
C ARG A 72 10.88 5.38 -7.23
N TYR A 73 10.67 5.52 -5.92
CA TYR A 73 9.90 4.53 -5.17
C TYR A 73 8.42 4.68 -5.44
N TRP A 74 7.76 3.56 -5.71
CA TRP A 74 6.32 3.49 -5.98
C TRP A 74 5.67 2.43 -5.10
N PHE A 75 4.37 2.62 -4.85
CA PHE A 75 3.52 1.59 -4.29
C PHE A 75 2.97 0.71 -5.40
N PHE A 76 2.91 -0.60 -5.13
CA PHE A 76 2.40 -1.59 -6.05
C PHE A 76 1.37 -2.48 -5.36
N THR A 77 0.38 -2.93 -6.12
CA THR A 77 -0.55 -3.98 -5.68
C THR A 77 0.17 -5.34 -5.63
N SER A 78 -0.49 -6.35 -5.04
CA SER A 78 0.03 -7.72 -5.07
C SER A 78 0.15 -8.30 -6.50
N TRP A 79 -0.59 -7.74 -7.45
CA TRP A 79 -0.49 -8.06 -8.89
C TRP A 79 0.59 -7.25 -9.62
N ASN A 80 1.45 -6.56 -8.87
CA ASN A 80 2.56 -5.78 -9.39
C ASN A 80 2.13 -4.61 -10.29
N GLN A 81 0.90 -4.10 -10.09
CA GLN A 81 0.42 -2.91 -10.79
C GLN A 81 0.82 -1.66 -10.01
N PRO A 82 1.34 -0.61 -10.68
CA PRO A 82 1.69 0.64 -10.02
C PRO A 82 0.44 1.34 -9.49
N ILE A 83 0.50 1.86 -8.27
CA ILE A 83 -0.58 2.59 -7.62
C ILE A 83 -0.30 4.10 -7.71
N ALA A 84 0.80 4.53 -7.10
CA ALA A 84 1.28 5.91 -7.09
C ALA A 84 2.74 5.96 -6.61
N GLU A 85 3.40 7.08 -6.88
CA GLU A 85 4.71 7.39 -6.30
C GLU A 85 4.64 7.43 -4.76
N SER A 86 5.68 6.95 -4.09
CA SER A 86 5.70 6.78 -2.62
C SER A 86 5.56 8.07 -1.83
N ASP A 87 5.96 9.21 -2.39
CA ASP A 87 5.79 10.53 -1.77
C ASP A 87 4.36 11.06 -1.91
N ARG A 88 3.54 10.46 -2.79
CA ARG A 88 2.15 10.83 -3.05
C ARG A 88 1.19 9.93 -2.27
N ILE A 89 1.32 9.96 -0.95
CA ILE A 89 0.53 9.11 -0.03
C ILE A 89 -0.98 9.29 -0.21
N THR A 90 -1.44 10.53 -0.44
CA THR A 90 -2.87 10.81 -0.67
C THR A 90 -3.38 10.17 -1.97
N ASP A 91 -2.61 10.24 -3.05
CA ASP A 91 -2.96 9.61 -4.33
C ASP A 91 -3.04 8.09 -4.16
N ALA A 92 -2.05 7.50 -3.48
CA ALA A 92 -2.03 6.07 -3.17
C ALA A 92 -3.25 5.65 -2.36
N LEU A 93 -3.60 6.42 -1.32
CA LEU A 93 -4.76 6.18 -0.48
C LEU A 93 -6.07 6.18 -1.29
N VAL A 94 -6.27 7.19 -2.15
CA VAL A 94 -7.51 7.32 -2.96
C VAL A 94 -7.64 6.12 -3.91
N MET A 95 -6.55 5.72 -4.55
CA MET A 95 -6.53 4.53 -5.42
C MET A 95 -6.89 3.27 -4.64
N ILE A 96 -6.25 3.05 -3.48
CA ILE A 96 -6.51 1.90 -2.61
C ILE A 96 -7.96 1.87 -2.11
N LYS A 97 -8.51 3.02 -1.70
CA LYS A 97 -9.93 3.14 -1.34
C LYS A 97 -10.85 2.71 -2.47
N SER A 98 -10.53 3.15 -3.69
CA SER A 98 -11.37 2.93 -4.87
C SER A 98 -11.48 1.44 -5.21
N TYR A 99 -10.36 0.70 -5.28
CA TYR A 99 -10.41 -0.72 -5.67
C TYR A 99 -10.73 -1.69 -4.53
N LEU A 100 -10.49 -1.31 -3.27
CA LEU A 100 -10.92 -2.10 -2.10
C LEU A 100 -12.37 -1.81 -1.66
N GLY A 101 -13.10 -0.99 -2.42
CA GLY A 101 -14.52 -0.72 -2.19
C GLY A 101 -14.81 0.03 -0.89
N ALA A 102 -13.89 0.88 -0.43
CA ALA A 102 -14.16 1.76 0.71
C ALA A 102 -14.99 2.97 0.27
N PRO A 103 -15.98 3.42 1.07
CA PRO A 103 -16.72 4.64 0.75
C PRO A 103 -15.79 5.85 0.65
N GLY A 104 -16.08 6.70 -0.35
CA GLY A 104 -15.36 7.93 -0.67
C GLY A 104 -15.22 8.87 0.51
#